data_AF-A0ABD5RYH1-F1
#
_entry.id   AF-A0ABD5RYH1-F1
#
_cell.length_a   1.000
_cell.length_b   1.000
_cell.length_c   1.000
_cell.angle_alpha   90.00
_cell.angle_beta   90.00
_cell.angle_gamma   90.00
#
_symmetry.space_group_name_H-M   'P 1'
#
loop_
_entity.id
_entity.type
_entity.pdbx_description
1 polymer ?
#
loop_
_entity_poly.entity_id
_entity_poly.type
_entity_poly.pdbx_seq_one_letter_code
_entity_poly.pdbx_strand_id
1 'polypeptide(L)'
;MTTLVLCVDRSDDVGRKTGIRAPVVGWEAVRSLVTDVGLADPEDSRVNCLLETLRVARDLQDGGEETVVAVVSGGSDSQIGADRAVAKQLDELLGEFAPESAVLVVDSAVDERVVPIVESRLRVDSVDRVVVRQARDIESTYYLLKQFLGDEELRTTVLVPLGIALLLFPALLYRFSPAVAFAGLAALLGVALLYKGLAVDERLSTAADRVRNGLYSGQVSVVT
;
A
#
# COMPACT_ATOMS: atom_id res chain seq x y z
N MET A 1 -13.88 -4.15 38.93
CA MET A 1 -12.73 -3.66 38.16
C MET A 1 -13.23 -3.40 36.76
N THR A 2 -13.10 -2.15 36.32
CA THR A 2 -13.56 -1.72 35.00
C THR A 2 -12.35 -1.50 34.12
N THR A 3 -12.27 -2.25 33.02
CA THR A 3 -11.13 -2.26 32.10
C THR A 3 -11.51 -1.55 30.81
N LEU A 4 -10.72 -0.56 30.39
CA LEU A 4 -10.89 0.15 29.12
C LEU A 4 -10.16 -0.61 28.00
N VAL A 5 -10.88 -1.20 27.06
CA VAL A 5 -10.29 -1.77 25.84
C VAL A 5 -10.26 -0.70 24.77
N LEU A 6 -9.06 -0.19 24.48
CA LEU A 6 -8.84 1.03 23.71
C LEU A 6 -8.14 0.74 22.39
N CYS A 7 -8.86 0.90 21.28
CA CYS A 7 -8.26 0.96 19.95
C CYS A 7 -7.73 2.37 19.69
N VAL A 8 -6.51 2.50 19.18
CA VAL A 8 -5.93 3.81 18.84
C VAL A 8 -5.63 3.92 17.35
N ASP A 9 -6.24 4.92 16.71
CA ASP A 9 -6.00 5.31 15.32
C ASP A 9 -5.32 6.68 15.26
N ARG A 10 -4.02 6.72 15.53
CA ARG A 10 -3.30 7.99 15.67
C ARG A 10 -3.33 8.81 14.39
N SER A 11 -3.36 8.15 13.23
CA SER A 11 -3.42 8.83 11.94
C SER A 11 -4.79 9.42 11.64
N ASP A 12 -5.88 9.05 12.32
CA ASP A 12 -7.26 9.45 11.99
C ASP A 12 -7.74 8.97 10.61
N ASP A 13 -7.27 7.81 10.18
CA ASP A 13 -7.75 7.20 8.94
C ASP A 13 -9.19 6.70 9.05
N VAL A 14 -9.60 6.24 10.24
CA VAL A 14 -11.00 5.87 10.52
C VAL A 14 -11.90 7.07 10.28
N GLY A 15 -11.57 8.22 10.87
CA GLY A 15 -12.33 9.46 10.71
C GLY A 15 -12.34 9.97 9.26
N ARG A 16 -11.19 9.93 8.59
CA ARG A 16 -11.08 10.34 7.17
C ARG A 16 -11.87 9.45 6.21
N LYS A 17 -11.91 8.14 6.43
CA LYS A 17 -12.58 7.18 5.53
C LYS A 17 -14.09 7.12 5.76
N THR A 18 -14.53 7.19 7.01
CA THR A 18 -15.94 6.97 7.39
C THR A 18 -16.70 8.27 7.69
N GLY A 19 -16.01 9.37 7.98
CA GLY A 19 -16.61 10.62 8.47
C GLY A 19 -17.07 10.55 9.93
N ILE A 20 -16.84 9.43 10.63
CA ILE A 20 -17.21 9.23 12.03
C ILE A 20 -16.15 9.90 12.92
N ARG A 21 -16.61 10.70 13.89
CA ARG A 21 -15.72 11.42 14.81
C ARG A 21 -15.44 10.59 16.06
N ALA A 22 -14.17 10.56 16.44
CA ALA A 22 -13.71 9.97 17.70
C ALA A 22 -13.95 10.94 18.90
N PRO A 23 -14.11 10.43 20.13
CA PRO A 23 -14.06 9.03 20.49
C PRO A 23 -15.34 8.28 20.12
N VAL A 24 -15.20 7.04 19.63
CA VAL A 24 -16.34 6.12 19.43
C VAL A 24 -16.37 5.18 20.60
N VAL A 25 -17.46 5.17 21.36
CA VAL A 25 -17.55 4.47 22.65
C VAL A 25 -18.71 3.49 22.67
N GLY A 26 -18.47 2.31 23.22
CA GLY A 26 -19.46 1.27 23.42
C GLY A 26 -19.37 0.15 22.38
N TRP A 27 -19.73 -1.05 22.82
CA TRP A 27 -19.64 -2.27 22.01
C TRP A 27 -20.34 -2.16 20.65
N GLU A 28 -21.61 -1.74 20.65
CA GLU A 28 -22.40 -1.65 19.41
C GLU A 28 -21.90 -0.55 18.47
N ALA A 29 -21.42 0.58 19.03
CA ALA A 29 -20.86 1.66 18.22
C ALA A 29 -19.57 1.21 17.52
N VAL A 30 -18.68 0.53 18.24
CA VAL A 30 -17.44 -0.02 17.67
C VAL A 30 -17.73 -1.16 16.68
N ARG A 31 -18.73 -2.00 16.96
CA ARG A 31 -19.17 -3.05 16.03
C ARG A 31 -19.75 -2.48 14.73
N SER A 32 -20.51 -1.38 14.80
CA SER A 32 -20.96 -0.66 13.60
C SER A 32 -19.76 -0.12 12.82
N LEU A 33 -18.81 0.52 13.54
CA LEU A 33 -17.62 1.10 12.95
C LEU A 33 -16.77 0.08 12.19
N VAL A 34 -16.68 -1.18 12.64
CA VAL A 34 -16.03 -2.27 11.89
C VAL A 34 -16.62 -2.39 10.49
N THR A 35 -17.96 -2.33 10.38
CA THR A 35 -18.65 -2.45 9.09
C THR A 35 -18.43 -1.21 8.24
N ASP A 36 -18.49 -0.02 8.83
CA ASP A 36 -18.29 1.24 8.11
C ASP A 36 -16.85 1.35 7.55
N VAL A 37 -15.85 1.02 8.36
CA VAL A 37 -14.44 0.99 7.94
C VAL A 37 -14.22 -0.10 6.89
N GLY A 38 -14.77 -1.30 7.11
CA GLY A 38 -14.60 -2.42 6.18
C GLY A 38 -15.31 -2.23 4.84
N LEU A 39 -16.42 -1.49 4.80
CA LEU A 39 -17.07 -1.11 3.54
C LEU A 39 -16.33 0.01 2.81
N ALA A 40 -15.70 0.92 3.54
CA ALA A 40 -14.88 1.99 2.95
C ALA A 40 -13.58 1.44 2.35
N ASP A 41 -12.93 0.48 3.04
CA ASP A 41 -11.70 -0.16 2.58
C ASP A 41 -11.58 -1.59 3.17
N PRO A 42 -11.99 -2.63 2.42
CA PRO A 42 -11.95 -4.01 2.88
C PRO A 42 -10.53 -4.56 3.14
N GLU A 43 -9.49 -3.91 2.61
CA GLU A 43 -8.10 -4.35 2.76
C GLU A 43 -7.39 -3.68 3.96
N ASP A 44 -8.04 -2.73 4.64
CA ASP A 44 -7.48 -1.99 5.76
C ASP A 44 -7.26 -2.89 7.00
N SER A 45 -6.06 -2.86 7.56
CA SER A 45 -5.72 -3.58 8.79
C SER A 45 -6.55 -3.15 10.00
N ARG A 46 -7.06 -1.91 10.01
CA ARG A 46 -7.90 -1.38 11.09
C ARG A 46 -9.18 -2.16 11.31
N VAL A 47 -9.73 -2.78 10.27
CA VAL A 47 -10.89 -3.69 10.43
C VAL A 47 -10.55 -4.79 11.43
N ASN A 48 -9.37 -5.38 11.29
CA ASN A 48 -8.88 -6.43 12.20
C ASN A 48 -8.55 -5.86 13.59
N CYS A 49 -8.03 -4.64 13.67
CA CYS A 49 -7.77 -3.96 14.93
C CYS A 49 -9.05 -3.74 15.75
N LEU A 50 -10.11 -3.25 15.11
CA LEU A 50 -11.42 -3.06 15.73
C LEU A 50 -12.06 -4.40 16.14
N LEU A 51 -11.95 -5.43 15.28
CA LEU A 51 -12.41 -6.79 15.61
C LEU A 51 -11.66 -7.37 16.81
N GLU A 52 -10.35 -7.16 16.90
CA GLU A 52 -9.54 -7.59 18.03
C GLU A 52 -9.94 -6.86 19.31
N THR A 53 -10.18 -5.55 19.22
CA THR A 53 -10.69 -4.73 20.34
C THR A 53 -12.01 -5.31 20.89
N LEU A 54 -12.93 -5.71 20.01
CA LEU A 54 -14.17 -6.38 20.41
C LEU A 54 -13.91 -7.79 20.98
N ARG A 55 -12.96 -8.55 20.41
CA ARG A 55 -12.61 -9.89 20.92
C ARG A 55 -12.06 -9.82 22.34
N VAL A 56 -11.07 -8.96 22.58
CA VAL A 56 -10.46 -8.72 23.90
C VAL A 56 -11.51 -8.29 24.92
N ALA A 57 -12.39 -7.35 24.56
CA ALA A 57 -13.46 -6.92 25.45
C ALA A 57 -14.43 -8.06 25.82
N ARG A 58 -14.78 -8.92 24.86
CA ARG A 58 -15.60 -10.11 25.14
C ARG A 58 -14.89 -11.08 26.07
N ASP A 59 -13.62 -11.37 25.80
CA ASP A 59 -12.83 -12.33 26.60
C ASP A 59 -12.72 -11.87 28.07
N LEU A 60 -12.58 -10.55 28.31
CA LEU A 60 -12.58 -9.96 29.65
C LEU A 60 -13.97 -10.03 30.33
N GLN A 61 -15.04 -9.73 29.59
CA GLN A 61 -16.43 -9.84 30.09
C GLN A 61 -16.78 -11.28 30.47
N ASP A 62 -16.40 -12.25 29.65
CA ASP A 62 -16.58 -13.68 29.91
C ASP A 62 -15.78 -14.13 31.15
N GLY A 63 -14.68 -13.43 31.46
CA GLY A 63 -13.90 -13.56 32.69
C GLY A 63 -14.51 -12.89 33.93
N GLY A 64 -15.63 -12.16 33.78
CA GLY A 64 -16.32 -11.48 34.87
C GLY A 64 -15.84 -10.05 35.15
N GLU A 65 -15.08 -9.44 34.23
CA GLU A 65 -14.68 -8.04 34.32
C GLU A 65 -15.70 -7.11 33.64
N GLU A 66 -15.88 -5.91 34.18
CA GLU A 66 -16.63 -4.87 33.47
C GLU A 66 -15.71 -4.22 32.44
N THR A 67 -16.19 -4.00 31.22
CA THR A 67 -15.36 -3.43 30.16
C THR A 67 -16.01 -2.24 29.49
N VAL A 68 -15.22 -1.22 29.18
CA VAL A 68 -15.59 -0.14 28.28
C VAL A 68 -14.78 -0.29 27.00
N VAL A 69 -15.46 -0.29 25.85
CA VAL A 69 -14.79 -0.36 24.55
C VAL A 69 -14.77 1.03 23.95
N ALA A 70 -13.61 1.50 23.51
CA ALA A 70 -13.49 2.80 22.87
C ALA A 70 -12.46 2.80 21.73
N VAL A 71 -12.68 3.71 20.79
CA VAL A 71 -11.75 4.04 19.69
C VAL A 71 -11.43 5.52 19.76
N VAL A 72 -10.14 5.86 19.81
CA VAL A 72 -9.65 7.25 19.83
C VAL A 72 -8.80 7.55 18.61
N SER A 73 -8.82 8.79 18.13
CA SER A 73 -8.06 9.20 16.94
C SER A 73 -7.31 10.52 17.07
N GLY A 74 -6.29 10.73 16.23
CA GLY A 74 -5.44 11.92 16.29
C GLY A 74 -6.05 13.22 15.73
N GLY A 75 -7.02 13.17 14.83
CA GLY A 75 -7.76 14.34 14.31
C GLY A 75 -6.96 15.57 13.84
N SER A 76 -5.64 15.48 13.64
CA SER A 76 -4.75 16.62 13.36
C SER A 76 -3.66 16.26 12.36
N ASP A 77 -3.37 17.19 11.44
CA ASP A 77 -2.29 17.06 10.45
C ASP A 77 -0.88 17.14 11.06
N SER A 78 -0.75 17.53 12.33
CA SER A 78 0.53 17.63 13.03
C SER A 78 0.70 16.49 14.03
N GLN A 79 1.91 15.95 14.16
CA GLN A 79 2.20 14.86 15.11
C GLN A 79 1.85 15.24 16.56
N ILE A 80 2.19 16.47 16.97
CA ILE A 80 1.89 16.97 18.32
C ILE A 80 0.38 17.15 18.51
N GLY A 81 -0.32 17.62 17.48
CA GLY A 81 -1.77 17.77 17.52
C GLY A 81 -2.47 16.42 17.65
N ALA A 82 -1.97 15.40 16.94
CA ALA A 82 -2.49 14.03 17.02
C ALA A 82 -2.39 13.46 18.43
N ASP A 83 -1.20 13.59 19.02
CA ASP A 83 -0.91 13.14 20.38
C ASP A 83 -1.80 13.86 21.42
N ARG A 84 -2.03 15.18 21.23
CA ARG A 84 -2.91 15.97 22.10
C ARG A 84 -4.40 15.64 21.92
N ALA A 85 -4.83 15.30 20.72
CA ALA A 85 -6.21 14.92 20.47
C ALA A 85 -6.53 13.58 21.14
N VAL A 86 -5.65 12.59 21.00
CA VAL A 86 -5.75 11.30 21.70
C VAL A 86 -5.78 11.52 23.21
N ALA A 87 -4.86 12.34 23.74
CA ALA A 87 -4.82 12.68 25.16
C ALA A 87 -6.15 13.29 25.65
N LYS A 88 -6.71 14.24 24.90
CA LYS A 88 -7.98 14.89 25.25
C LYS A 88 -9.15 13.91 25.24
N GLN A 89 -9.24 13.06 24.22
CA GLN A 89 -10.30 12.04 24.15
C GLN A 89 -10.17 11.03 25.29
N LEU A 90 -8.95 10.67 25.68
CA LEU A 90 -8.73 9.83 26.85
C LEU A 90 -9.16 10.53 28.15
N ASP A 91 -8.87 11.83 28.30
CA ASP A 91 -9.33 12.61 29.45
C ASP A 91 -10.88 12.63 29.54
N GLU A 92 -11.57 12.71 28.40
CA GLU A 92 -13.04 12.60 28.32
C GLU A 92 -13.53 11.21 28.77
N LEU A 93 -12.92 10.13 28.29
CA LEU A 93 -13.26 8.75 28.67
C LEU A 93 -13.03 8.48 30.17
N LEU A 94 -11.92 8.99 30.72
CA LEU A 94 -11.60 8.83 32.14
C LEU A 94 -12.60 9.58 33.03
N GLY A 95 -13.06 10.76 32.60
CA GLY A 95 -14.05 11.54 33.32
C GLY A 95 -15.45 10.89 33.35
N GLU A 96 -15.83 10.20 32.27
CA GLU A 96 -17.15 9.58 32.14
C GLU A 96 -17.23 8.18 32.75
N PHE A 97 -16.21 7.33 32.52
CA PHE A 97 -16.27 5.91 32.85
C PHE A 97 -15.38 5.49 34.02
N ALA A 98 -14.41 6.32 34.41
CA ALA A 98 -13.46 6.04 35.50
C ALA A 98 -12.88 4.60 35.52
N PRO A 99 -12.33 4.09 34.40
CA PRO A 99 -11.73 2.76 34.37
C PRO A 99 -10.48 2.68 35.27
N GLU A 100 -10.19 1.48 35.78
CA GLU A 100 -9.04 1.22 36.65
C GLU A 100 -7.77 0.92 35.85
N SER A 101 -7.93 0.29 34.67
CA SER A 101 -6.84 -0.01 33.76
C SER A 101 -7.29 -0.02 32.29
N ALA A 102 -6.32 -0.11 31.38
CA ALA A 102 -6.56 -0.24 29.95
C ALA A 102 -5.81 -1.40 29.32
N VAL A 103 -6.44 -1.99 28.30
CA VAL A 103 -5.80 -2.84 27.29
C VAL A 103 -5.80 -2.08 25.98
N LEU A 104 -4.60 -1.80 25.46
CA LEU A 104 -4.42 -1.07 24.20
C LEU A 104 -4.39 -2.03 23.03
N VAL A 105 -5.12 -1.71 21.97
CA VAL A 105 -5.09 -2.46 20.70
C VAL A 105 -4.62 -1.52 19.60
N VAL A 106 -3.52 -1.89 18.92
CA VAL A 106 -2.88 -1.08 17.88
C VAL A 106 -2.60 -1.93 16.64
N ASP A 107 -2.71 -1.34 15.45
CA ASP A 107 -2.48 -2.05 14.18
C ASP A 107 -1.09 -1.80 13.58
N SER A 108 -0.36 -0.82 14.12
CA SER A 108 0.94 -0.40 13.60
C SER A 108 1.93 0.02 14.70
N ALA A 109 3.22 -0.05 14.37
CA ALA A 109 4.29 0.47 15.24
C ALA A 109 4.28 2.00 15.35
N VAL A 110 3.59 2.70 14.45
CA VAL A 110 3.44 4.16 14.51
C VAL A 110 2.42 4.53 15.57
N ASP A 111 1.34 3.76 15.69
CA ASP A 111 0.29 3.97 16.69
C ASP A 111 0.75 3.58 18.09
N GLU A 112 1.64 2.58 18.21
CA GLU A 112 2.28 2.18 19.48
C GLU A 112 3.00 3.35 20.20
N ARG A 113 3.34 4.43 19.48
CA ARG A 113 3.93 5.65 20.06
C ARG A 113 2.98 6.42 20.99
N VAL A 114 1.68 6.12 20.97
CA VAL A 114 0.71 6.72 21.89
C VAL A 114 0.71 6.07 23.26
N VAL A 115 1.33 4.89 23.42
CA VAL A 115 1.34 4.13 24.69
C VAL A 115 1.80 5.01 25.87
N PRO A 116 2.91 5.78 25.79
CA PRO A 116 3.33 6.64 26.91
C PRO A 116 2.32 7.74 27.27
N ILE A 117 1.50 8.18 26.30
CA ILE A 117 0.45 9.18 26.52
C ILE A 117 -0.69 8.58 27.33
N VAL A 118 -1.04 7.32 27.04
CA VAL A 118 -2.06 6.58 27.76
C VAL A 118 -1.57 6.20 29.15
N GLU A 119 -0.34 5.67 29.27
CA GLU A 119 0.30 5.30 30.54
C GLU A 119 0.40 6.48 31.52
N SER A 120 0.55 7.71 31.01
CA SER A 120 0.59 8.92 31.86
C SER A 120 -0.73 9.25 32.56
N ARG A 121 -1.85 8.64 32.14
CA ARG A 121 -3.21 8.93 32.62
C ARG A 121 -3.91 7.72 33.24
N LEU A 122 -3.63 6.52 32.71
CA LEU A 122 -4.27 5.28 33.09
C LEU A 122 -3.24 4.15 33.06
N ARG A 123 -3.33 3.23 34.02
CA ARG A 123 -2.50 2.04 34.04
C ARG A 123 -2.80 1.18 32.81
N VAL A 124 -1.78 0.83 32.05
CA VAL A 124 -1.89 -0.10 30.91
C VAL A 124 -1.50 -1.49 31.40
N ASP A 125 -2.44 -2.44 31.38
CA ASP A 125 -2.16 -3.83 31.79
C ASP A 125 -1.63 -4.67 30.61
N SER A 126 -1.95 -4.30 29.37
CA SER A 126 -1.47 -4.99 28.18
C SER A 126 -1.51 -4.10 26.93
N VAL A 127 -0.64 -4.37 25.97
CA VAL A 127 -0.66 -3.82 24.61
C VAL A 127 -0.72 -5.00 23.65
N ASP A 128 -1.81 -5.10 22.90
CA ASP A 128 -1.99 -6.11 21.85
C ASP A 128 -1.79 -5.48 20.47
N ARG A 129 -0.89 -6.09 19.69
CA ARG A 129 -0.53 -5.61 18.36
C ARG A 129 -1.12 -6.54 17.30
N VAL A 130 -2.05 -6.01 16.53
CA VAL A 130 -2.71 -6.74 15.45
C VAL A 130 -1.85 -6.69 14.20
N VAL A 131 -1.48 -7.86 13.69
CA VAL A 131 -0.72 -7.99 12.44
C VAL A 131 -1.52 -8.81 11.43
N VAL A 132 -2.02 -8.15 10.39
CA VAL A 132 -2.73 -8.80 9.29
C VAL A 132 -1.72 -9.48 8.36
N ARG A 133 -1.83 -10.80 8.23
CA ARG A 133 -0.99 -11.59 7.31
C ARG A 133 -1.65 -11.63 5.93
N GLN A 134 -1.19 -10.80 4.99
CA GLN A 134 -1.59 -10.92 3.60
C GLN A 134 -0.84 -12.10 2.95
N ALA A 135 -1.55 -13.20 2.72
CA ALA A 135 -1.03 -14.27 1.87
C ALA A 135 -1.04 -13.76 0.42
N ARG A 136 0.14 -13.60 -0.18
CA ARG A 136 0.24 -13.42 -1.63
C ARG A 136 0.11 -14.81 -2.23
N ASP A 137 -0.99 -15.10 -2.91
CA ASP A 137 -1.13 -16.38 -3.58
C ASP A 137 -0.03 -16.51 -4.65
N ILE A 138 0.78 -17.56 -4.53
CA ILE A 138 1.77 -17.94 -5.55
C ILE A 138 1.07 -18.13 -6.90
N GLU A 139 -0.20 -18.56 -6.87
CA GLU A 139 -1.09 -18.66 -8.03
C GLU A 139 -1.27 -17.31 -8.75
N SER A 140 -1.52 -16.22 -8.03
CA SER A 140 -1.63 -14.87 -8.61
C SER A 140 -0.31 -14.43 -9.26
N THR A 141 0.83 -14.76 -8.64
CA THR A 141 2.15 -14.49 -9.24
C THR A 141 2.39 -15.33 -10.49
N TYR A 142 1.97 -16.60 -10.49
CA TYR A 142 2.02 -17.48 -11.65
C TYR A 142 1.17 -16.96 -12.81
N TYR A 143 -0.07 -16.52 -12.54
CA TYR A 143 -0.93 -15.96 -13.59
C TYR A 143 -0.39 -14.64 -14.13
N LEU A 144 0.14 -13.77 -13.27
CA LEU A 144 0.80 -12.53 -13.70
C LEU A 144 2.00 -12.83 -14.62
N LEU A 145 2.86 -13.78 -14.24
CA LEU A 145 3.98 -14.20 -15.08
C LEU A 145 3.50 -14.83 -16.40
N LYS A 146 2.48 -15.69 -16.35
CA LYS A 146 1.89 -16.33 -17.53
C LYS A 146 1.29 -15.29 -18.48
N GLN A 147 0.59 -14.29 -17.96
CA GLN A 147 0.02 -13.20 -18.74
C GLN A 147 1.12 -12.33 -19.34
N PHE A 148 2.16 -12.00 -18.56
CA PHE A 148 3.33 -11.26 -19.04
C PHE A 148 4.04 -11.99 -20.18
N LEU A 149 4.22 -13.31 -20.09
CA LEU A 149 4.83 -14.12 -21.16
C LEU A 149 3.91 -14.25 -22.40
N GLY A 150 2.59 -14.18 -22.21
CA GLY A 150 1.59 -14.27 -23.27
C GLY A 150 1.36 -12.96 -24.04
N ASP A 151 1.73 -11.82 -23.46
CA ASP A 151 1.58 -10.51 -24.07
C ASP A 151 2.67 -10.25 -25.12
N GLU A 152 2.27 -10.02 -26.37
CA GLU A 152 3.17 -9.80 -27.51
C GLU A 152 4.02 -8.53 -27.35
N GLU A 153 3.42 -7.47 -26.84
CA GLU A 153 4.05 -6.16 -26.71
C GLU A 153 5.11 -6.20 -25.62
N LEU A 154 4.78 -6.79 -24.46
CA LEU A 154 5.71 -6.98 -23.36
C LEU A 154 6.82 -7.96 -23.72
N ARG A 155 6.51 -9.06 -24.42
CA ARG A 155 7.52 -10.01 -24.89
C ARG A 155 8.51 -9.35 -25.83
N THR A 156 8.04 -8.60 -26.82
CA THR A 156 8.92 -7.93 -27.79
C THR A 156 9.72 -6.79 -27.15
N THR A 157 9.12 -6.07 -26.21
CA THR A 157 9.75 -4.89 -25.60
C THR A 157 10.72 -5.23 -24.49
N VAL A 158 10.45 -6.30 -23.72
CA VAL A 158 11.22 -6.63 -22.51
C VAL A 158 11.98 -7.94 -22.67
N LEU A 159 11.30 -9.03 -23.08
CA LEU A 159 11.93 -10.35 -23.12
C LEU A 159 12.96 -10.49 -24.24
N VAL A 160 12.72 -9.88 -25.41
CA VAL A 160 13.65 -9.96 -26.55
C VAL A 160 14.98 -9.24 -26.25
N PRO A 161 15.02 -7.97 -25.80
CA PRO A 161 16.28 -7.31 -25.44
C PRO A 161 16.99 -8.01 -24.28
N LEU A 162 16.24 -8.49 -23.29
CA LEU A 162 16.79 -9.25 -22.16
C LEU A 162 17.43 -10.56 -22.61
N GLY A 163 16.76 -11.33 -23.49
CA GLY A 163 17.28 -12.57 -24.05
C GLY A 163 18.53 -12.34 -24.89
N ILE A 164 18.54 -11.30 -25.73
CA ILE A 164 19.72 -10.89 -26.50
C ILE A 164 20.88 -10.55 -25.55
N ALA A 165 20.62 -9.80 -24.48
CA ALA A 165 21.64 -9.45 -23.49
C ALA A 165 22.20 -10.69 -22.79
N LEU A 166 21.34 -11.62 -22.35
CA LEU A 166 21.74 -12.85 -21.68
C LEU A 166 22.55 -13.79 -22.58
N LEU A 167 22.36 -13.75 -23.90
CA LEU A 167 23.14 -14.54 -24.86
C LEU A 167 24.43 -13.84 -25.29
N LEU A 168 24.36 -12.55 -25.63
CA LEU A 168 25.51 -11.80 -26.15
C LEU A 168 26.54 -11.50 -25.07
N PHE A 169 26.11 -11.21 -23.83
CA PHE A 169 27.03 -10.84 -22.76
C PHE A 169 28.07 -11.95 -22.46
N PRO A 170 27.69 -13.20 -22.18
CA PRO A 170 28.66 -14.28 -21.98
C PRO A 170 29.46 -14.59 -23.25
N ALA A 171 28.86 -14.46 -24.44
CA ALA A 171 29.58 -14.64 -25.71
C ALA A 171 30.69 -13.59 -25.91
N LEU A 172 30.44 -12.33 -25.52
CA LEU A 172 31.44 -11.27 -25.54
C LEU A 172 32.54 -11.52 -24.51
N LEU A 173 32.18 -11.94 -23.29
CA LEU A 173 33.15 -12.27 -22.24
C LEU A 173 34.08 -13.43 -22.63
N TYR A 174 33.64 -14.33 -23.51
CA TYR A 174 34.49 -15.40 -24.02
C TYR A 174 35.67 -14.89 -24.87
N ARG A 175 35.52 -13.75 -25.55
CA ARG A 175 36.53 -13.21 -26.48
C ARG A 175 37.16 -11.89 -26.02
N PHE A 176 36.49 -11.13 -25.18
CA PHE A 176 36.87 -9.76 -24.82
C PHE A 176 36.98 -9.58 -23.30
N SER A 177 37.66 -8.51 -22.88
CA SER A 177 37.72 -8.16 -21.46
C SER A 177 36.32 -7.74 -20.94
N PRO A 178 36.06 -7.87 -19.63
CA PRO A 178 34.79 -7.45 -19.04
C PRO A 178 34.39 -6.03 -19.41
N ALA A 179 35.32 -5.08 -19.39
CA ALA A 179 35.06 -3.68 -19.76
C ALA A 179 34.54 -3.54 -21.20
N VAL A 180 35.12 -4.28 -22.15
CA VAL A 180 34.72 -4.25 -23.56
C VAL A 180 33.37 -4.96 -23.75
N ALA A 181 33.13 -6.06 -23.06
CA ALA A 181 31.86 -6.77 -23.10
C ALA A 181 30.69 -5.90 -22.56
N PHE A 182 30.90 -5.23 -21.43
CA PHE A 182 29.94 -4.28 -20.88
C PHE A 182 29.70 -3.08 -21.81
N ALA A 183 30.76 -2.49 -22.36
CA ALA A 183 30.64 -1.38 -23.30
C ALA A 183 29.89 -1.78 -24.59
N GLY A 184 30.19 -2.97 -25.14
CA GLY A 184 29.50 -3.50 -26.32
C GLY A 184 28.02 -3.76 -26.06
N LEU A 185 27.69 -4.37 -24.92
CA LEU A 185 26.30 -4.62 -24.53
C LEU A 185 25.54 -3.30 -24.32
N ALA A 186 26.13 -2.33 -23.63
CA ALA A 186 25.53 -1.01 -23.40
C ALA A 186 25.31 -0.26 -24.72
N ALA A 187 26.27 -0.31 -25.65
CA ALA A 187 26.13 0.31 -26.97
C ALA A 187 24.99 -0.33 -27.78
N LEU A 188 24.89 -1.67 -27.79
CA LEU A 188 23.83 -2.39 -28.47
C LEU A 188 22.44 -2.04 -27.90
N LEU A 189 22.30 -2.07 -26.57
CA LEU A 189 21.05 -1.68 -25.91
C LEU A 189 20.70 -0.21 -26.17
N GLY A 190 21.69 0.69 -26.14
CA GLY A 190 21.50 2.10 -26.46
C GLY A 190 21.00 2.33 -27.89
N VAL A 191 21.56 1.63 -28.87
CA VAL A 191 21.07 1.67 -30.27
C VAL A 191 19.64 1.16 -30.36
N ALA A 192 19.32 0.05 -29.71
CA ALA A 192 17.96 -0.51 -29.71
C ALA A 192 16.94 0.47 -29.08
N LEU A 193 17.28 1.12 -27.97
CA LEU A 193 16.44 2.12 -27.33
C LEU A 193 16.25 3.37 -28.20
N LEU A 194 17.30 3.85 -28.87
CA LEU A 194 17.20 4.98 -29.80
C LEU A 194 16.35 4.63 -31.02
N TYR A 195 16.52 3.42 -31.57
CA TYR A 195 15.73 2.93 -32.70
C TYR A 195 14.23 2.95 -32.37
N LYS A 196 13.86 2.40 -31.20
CA LYS A 196 12.47 2.39 -30.74
C LYS A 196 11.97 3.78 -30.34
N GLY A 197 12.77 4.55 -29.58
CA GLY A 197 12.40 5.87 -29.07
C GLY A 197 12.24 6.93 -30.16
N LEU A 198 12.94 6.78 -31.29
CA LEU A 198 12.76 7.64 -32.47
C LEU A 198 11.63 7.17 -33.38
N ALA A 199 10.93 6.08 -33.04
CA ALA A 199 9.88 5.44 -33.84
C ALA A 199 10.34 5.26 -35.31
N VAL A 200 11.57 4.76 -35.49
CA VAL A 200 12.19 4.65 -36.81
C VAL A 200 11.34 3.79 -37.75
N ASP A 201 10.70 2.75 -37.20
CA ASP A 201 9.76 1.86 -37.88
C ASP A 201 8.61 2.64 -38.54
N GLU A 202 7.95 3.50 -37.77
CA GLU A 202 6.77 4.26 -38.19
C GLU A 202 7.14 5.36 -39.19
N ARG A 203 8.32 5.96 -39.03
CA ARG A 203 8.81 7.00 -39.95
C ARG A 203 9.14 6.42 -41.33
N LEU A 204 9.74 5.22 -41.36
CA LEU A 204 10.07 4.52 -42.60
C LEU A 204 8.82 4.02 -43.32
N SER A 205 7.85 3.44 -42.60
CA SER A 205 6.59 2.98 -43.18
C SER A 205 5.79 4.14 -43.78
N THR A 206 5.68 5.25 -43.04
CA THR A 206 4.97 6.46 -43.51
C THR A 206 5.66 7.08 -44.73
N ALA A 207 7.00 7.08 -44.78
CA ALA A 207 7.75 7.57 -45.94
C ALA A 207 7.53 6.70 -47.18
N ALA A 208 7.57 5.37 -47.01
CA ALA A 208 7.31 4.41 -48.09
C ALA A 208 5.87 4.53 -48.63
N ASP A 209 4.89 4.68 -47.74
CA ASP A 209 3.49 4.85 -48.13
C ASP A 209 3.24 6.17 -48.85
N ARG A 210 3.92 7.26 -48.47
CA ARG A 210 3.85 8.54 -49.20
C ARG A 210 4.42 8.44 -50.60
N VAL A 211 5.55 7.76 -50.77
CA VAL A 211 6.17 7.53 -52.09
C VAL A 211 5.25 6.66 -52.95
N ARG A 212 4.69 5.59 -52.38
CA ARG A 212 3.74 4.71 -53.06
C ARG A 212 2.50 5.48 -53.49
N ASN A 213 1.87 6.20 -52.57
CA ASN A 213 0.65 6.96 -52.87
C ASN A 213 0.92 8.11 -53.87
N GLY A 214 2.09 8.77 -53.82
CA GLY A 214 2.49 9.77 -54.81
C GLY A 214 2.68 9.19 -56.22
N LEU A 215 3.23 7.98 -56.33
CA LEU A 215 3.39 7.27 -57.61
C LEU A 215 2.06 6.74 -58.16
N TYR A 216 1.14 6.28 -57.32
CA TYR A 216 -0.17 5.78 -57.75
C TYR A 216 -1.23 6.88 -57.98
N SER A 217 -1.08 8.06 -57.38
CA SER A 217 -2.04 9.19 -57.53
C SER A 217 -1.71 10.17 -58.65
N GLY A 218 -0.60 10.00 -59.36
CA GLY A 218 -0.30 10.77 -60.58
C GLY A 218 -0.06 12.27 -60.37
N GLN A 219 0.20 12.73 -59.15
CA GLN A 219 0.57 14.13 -58.87
C GLN A 219 2.02 14.23 -58.38
N VAL A 220 2.97 14.20 -59.31
CA VAL A 220 4.31 14.71 -59.06
C VAL A 220 4.45 16.04 -59.81
N SER A 221 4.10 17.14 -59.14
CA SER A 221 4.48 18.48 -59.58
C SER A 221 5.93 18.71 -59.17
N VAL A 222 6.85 18.59 -60.12
CA VAL A 222 8.24 19.02 -59.94
C VAL A 222 8.24 20.55 -59.92
N VAL A 223 8.40 21.15 -58.73
CA VAL A 223 8.72 22.57 -58.60
C VAL A 223 10.22 22.70 -58.72
N THR A 224 10.68 23.14 -59.89
CA THR A 224 12.03 23.69 -60.10
C THR A 224 12.09 25.10 -59.51
#